data_AF-A0A832Q934-F1
#
_entry.id   AF-A0A832Q934-F1
#
_cell.length_a   1.000
_cell.length_b   1.000
_cell.length_c   1.000
_cell.angle_alpha   90.00
_cell.angle_beta   90.00
_cell.angle_gamma   90.00
#
_symmetry.space_group_name_H-M   'P 1'
#
loop_
_entity.id
_entity.type
_entity.pdbx_description
1 polymer ?
#
loop_
_entity_poly.entity_id
_entity_poly.type
_entity_poly.pdbx_seq_one_letter_code
_entity_poly.pdbx_strand_id
1 'polypeptide(L)'
;MHNTTFFQGLEQTVAAALAEDLGSGDITAELVPASQRAQAQLICRETAVLCGRPWVDEVFRQVDADIVVEWHLAEGEALHDGCIVFT
;
A
#
# COMPACT_ATOMS: atom_id res chain seq x y z
N MET A 1 -8.79 29.51 -9.37
CA MET A 1 -8.43 28.45 -8.40
C MET A 1 -7.55 27.47 -9.15
N HIS A 2 -6.25 27.44 -8.86
CA HIS A 2 -5.35 26.47 -9.50
C HIS A 2 -5.78 25.06 -9.08
N ASN A 3 -6.14 24.24 -10.06
CA ASN A 3 -6.49 22.84 -9.87
C ASN A 3 -5.17 22.08 -9.63
N THR A 4 -4.66 22.11 -8.41
CA THR A 4 -3.45 21.36 -8.04
C THR A 4 -3.77 19.88 -8.10
N THR A 5 -3.25 19.20 -9.12
CA THR A 5 -3.42 17.76 -9.29
C THR A 5 -2.45 17.02 -8.36
N PHE A 6 -2.79 16.91 -7.07
CA PHE A 6 -1.94 16.28 -6.04
C PHE A 6 -1.52 14.84 -6.36
N PHE A 7 -2.22 14.17 -7.27
CA PHE A 7 -1.96 12.79 -7.69
C PHE A 7 -1.31 12.69 -9.08
N GLN A 8 -0.90 13.80 -9.68
CA GLN A 8 -0.19 13.74 -10.96
C GLN A 8 1.12 12.98 -10.79
N GLY A 9 1.30 11.92 -11.58
CA GLY A 9 2.49 11.09 -11.53
C GLY A 9 2.42 9.92 -10.53
N LEU A 10 1.32 9.76 -9.78
CA LEU A 10 1.19 8.74 -8.75
C LEU A 10 1.50 7.32 -9.28
N GLU A 11 0.88 6.92 -10.40
CA GLU A 11 1.10 5.61 -11.01
C GLU A 11 2.57 5.40 -11.40
N GLN A 12 3.21 6.45 -11.95
CA GLN A 12 4.62 6.40 -12.35
C GLN A 12 5.56 6.34 -11.15
N THR A 13 5.24 7.05 -10.06
CA THR A 13 5.99 6.99 -8.81
C THR A 13 5.92 5.59 -8.21
N VAL A 14 4.73 4.98 -8.16
CA VAL A 14 4.57 3.61 -7.68
C VAL A 14 5.29 2.62 -8.58
N ALA A 15 5.15 2.74 -9.90
CA ALA A 15 5.84 1.86 -10.85
C ALA A 15 7.37 1.95 -10.72
N ALA A 16 7.90 3.17 -10.51
CA ALA A 16 9.34 3.37 -10.31
C ALA A 16 9.83 2.73 -9.00
N ALA A 17 9.07 2.87 -7.90
CA ALA A 17 9.41 2.25 -6.62
C ALA A 17 9.35 0.72 -6.68
N LEU A 18 8.33 0.16 -7.35
CA LEU A 18 8.23 -1.28 -7.57
C LEU A 18 9.37 -1.81 -8.45
N ALA A 19 9.75 -1.07 -9.50
CA ALA A 19 10.86 -1.46 -10.37
C ALA A 19 12.22 -1.43 -9.64
N GLU A 20 12.42 -0.49 -8.71
CA GLU A 20 13.60 -0.44 -7.84
C GLU A 20 13.68 -1.67 -6.92
N ASP A 21 12.59 -1.99 -6.23
CA ASP A 21 12.58 -3.01 -5.17
C ASP A 21 12.51 -4.43 -5.72
N LEU A 22 11.67 -4.65 -6.74
CA LEU A 22 11.45 -6.00 -7.30
C LEU A 22 12.46 -6.35 -8.41
N GLY A 23 12.89 -5.40 -9.23
CA GLY A 23 13.75 -5.70 -10.38
C GLY A 23 13.20 -6.83 -11.26
N SER A 24 13.80 -8.02 -11.19
CA SER A 24 13.36 -9.24 -11.89
C SER A 24 12.36 -10.11 -11.13
N GLY A 25 12.04 -9.79 -9.87
CA GLY A 25 11.17 -10.53 -8.97
C GLY A 25 11.76 -10.69 -7.55
N ASP A 26 10.92 -11.11 -6.59
CA ASP A 26 11.34 -11.45 -5.22
C ASP A 26 11.63 -12.97 -5.11
N ILE A 27 12.92 -13.33 -5.13
CA ILE A 27 13.38 -14.72 -5.06
C ILE A 27 13.03 -15.38 -3.70
N THR A 28 12.87 -14.59 -2.64
CA THR A 28 12.49 -15.13 -1.33
C THR A 28 11.00 -15.49 -1.33
N ALA A 29 10.16 -14.67 -1.98
CA ALA A 29 8.75 -14.96 -2.16
C ALA A 29 8.50 -16.22 -3.01
N GLU A 30 9.39 -16.56 -3.95
CA GLU A 30 9.29 -17.79 -4.76
C GLU A 30 9.35 -19.10 -3.93
N LEU A 31 9.81 -19.03 -2.67
CA LEU A 31 9.77 -20.18 -1.76
C LEU A 31 8.36 -20.48 -1.24
N VAL A 32 7.42 -19.55 -1.40
CA VAL A 32 6.01 -19.71 -1.02
C VAL A 32 5.24 -20.33 -2.19
N PRO A 33 4.42 -21.37 -1.98
CA PRO A 33 3.58 -21.93 -3.03
C PRO A 33 2.66 -20.86 -3.66
N ALA A 34 2.64 -20.78 -4.99
CA ALA A 34 1.84 -19.77 -5.72
C ALA A 34 0.33 -19.84 -5.44
N SER A 35 -0.19 -20.98 -4.98
CA SER A 35 -1.60 -21.15 -4.60
C SER A 35 -1.90 -20.71 -3.18
N GLN A 36 -0.89 -20.38 -2.38
CA GLN A 36 -1.07 -19.99 -0.99
C GLN A 36 -1.72 -18.62 -0.92
N ARG A 37 -2.82 -18.53 -0.16
CA ARG A 37 -3.49 -17.26 0.17
C ARG A 37 -3.17 -16.88 1.61
N ALA A 38 -3.07 -15.59 1.87
CA ALA A 38 -2.79 -15.04 3.19
C ALA A 38 -3.68 -13.84 3.48
N GLN A 39 -3.76 -13.46 4.74
CA GLN A 39 -4.35 -12.20 5.20
C GLN A 39 -3.30 -11.48 6.04
N ALA A 40 -3.28 -10.16 5.95
CA ALA A 40 -2.33 -9.30 6.66
C ALA A 40 -3.08 -8.14 7.32
N GLN A 41 -2.36 -7.40 8.17
CA GLN A 41 -2.87 -6.19 8.82
C GLN A 41 -1.75 -5.16 8.89
N LEU A 42 -2.05 -3.91 8.54
CA LEU A 42 -1.15 -2.79 8.82
C LEU A 42 -1.47 -2.22 10.20
N ILE A 43 -0.52 -2.31 11.13
CA ILE A 43 -0.67 -1.84 12.51
C ILE A 43 0.22 -0.62 12.74
N CYS A 44 -0.35 0.48 13.21
CA CYS A 44 0.42 1.66 13.62
C CYS A 44 1.05 1.42 15.00
N ARG A 45 2.32 1.77 15.19
CA ARG A 45 3.06 1.56 16.46
C ARG A 45 3.36 2.85 17.22
N GLU A 46 2.93 3.98 16.69
CA GLU A 46 3.18 5.31 17.25
C GLU A 46 1.98 6.21 16.97
N THR A 47 1.89 7.35 17.65
CA THR A 47 0.85 8.35 17.34
C THR A 47 1.21 9.07 16.04
N ALA A 48 0.29 9.09 15.08
CA ALA A 48 0.52 9.68 13.76
C ALA A 48 -0.79 10.22 13.16
N VAL A 49 -0.73 10.74 11.93
CA VAL A 49 -1.89 11.06 11.11
C VAL A 49 -1.79 10.23 9.84
N LEU A 50 -2.86 9.52 9.48
CA LEU A 50 -2.88 8.68 8.28
C LEU A 50 -2.80 9.57 7.04
N CYS A 51 -1.85 9.29 6.16
CA CYS A 51 -1.85 9.83 4.82
C CYS A 51 -1.32 8.82 3.79
N GLY A 52 -1.68 9.02 2.53
CA GLY A 52 -1.14 8.27 1.40
C GLY A 52 -1.96 7.07 0.96
N ARG A 53 -3.25 6.97 1.32
CA ARG A 53 -4.11 5.85 0.91
C ARG A 53 -4.05 5.55 -0.60
N PRO A 54 -4.10 6.56 -1.50
CA PRO A 54 -4.06 6.29 -2.94
C PRO A 54 -2.76 5.62 -3.43
N TRP A 55 -1.64 5.82 -2.73
CA TRP A 55 -0.38 5.14 -3.08
C TRP A 55 -0.40 3.68 -2.65
N VAL A 56 -0.98 3.37 -1.49
CA VAL A 56 -1.13 1.98 -1.03
C VAL A 56 -2.07 1.21 -1.97
N ASP A 57 -3.21 1.80 -2.32
CA ASP A 57 -4.18 1.20 -3.26
C ASP A 57 -3.51 0.91 -4.62
N GLU A 58 -2.72 1.85 -5.12
CA GLU A 58 -2.01 1.71 -6.40
C GLU A 58 -0.90 0.65 -6.35
N VAL A 59 -0.15 0.55 -5.25
CA VAL A 59 0.88 -0.49 -5.07
C VAL A 59 0.25 -1.88 -5.20
N PHE A 60 -0.83 -2.15 -4.45
CA PHE A 60 -1.50 -3.45 -4.53
C PHE A 60 -2.10 -3.69 -5.91
N ARG A 61 -2.71 -2.66 -6.53
CA ARG A 61 -3.24 -2.77 -7.90
C ARG A 61 -2.18 -3.14 -8.94
N GLN A 62 -0.97 -2.60 -8.82
CA GLN A 62 0.13 -2.91 -9.75
C GLN A 62 0.78 -4.26 -9.46
N VAL A 63 0.87 -4.67 -8.20
CA VAL A 63 1.48 -5.96 -7.78
C VAL A 63 0.57 -7.14 -8.10
N ASP A 64 -0.68 -7.09 -7.63
CA ASP A 64 -1.71 -8.12 -7.89
C ASP A 64 -3.10 -7.52 -7.69
N ALA A 65 -3.84 -7.37 -8.78
CA ALA A 65 -5.18 -6.78 -8.78
C ALA A 65 -6.24 -7.62 -8.03
N ASP A 66 -5.94 -8.87 -7.67
CA ASP A 66 -6.82 -9.71 -6.85
C ASP A 66 -6.67 -9.45 -5.35
N ILE A 67 -5.68 -8.64 -4.91
CA ILE A 67 -5.54 -8.24 -3.51
C ILE A 67 -6.65 -7.26 -3.13
N VAL A 68 -7.32 -7.55 -2.02
CA VAL A 68 -8.38 -6.70 -1.46
C VAL A 68 -7.83 -5.99 -0.23
N VAL A 69 -7.96 -4.66 -0.20
CA VAL A 69 -7.60 -3.82 0.94
C VAL A 69 -8.89 -3.27 1.57
N GLU A 70 -9.10 -3.58 2.85
CA GLU A 70 -10.21 -3.03 3.63
C GLU A 70 -9.68 -1.95 4.58
N TRP A 71 -9.88 -0.69 4.21
CA TRP A 71 -9.51 0.47 5.03
C TRP A 71 -10.43 0.62 6.24
N HIS A 72 -9.84 0.68 7.44
CA HIS A 72 -10.59 0.95 8.68
C HIS A 72 -10.54 2.41 9.11
N LEU A 73 -9.57 3.19 8.61
CA LEU A 73 -9.34 4.58 8.99
C LEU A 73 -9.31 5.49 7.74
N ALA A 74 -9.73 6.74 7.90
CA ALA A 74 -9.81 7.74 6.83
C ALA A 74 -8.48 8.48 6.62
N GLU A 75 -8.25 8.96 5.39
CA GLU A 75 -7.16 9.91 5.11
C GLU A 75 -7.29 11.13 6.04
N GLY A 76 -6.20 11.52 6.70
CA GLY A 76 -6.17 12.61 7.68
C GLY A 76 -6.63 12.23 9.09
N GLU A 77 -7.03 10.98 9.33
CA GLU A 77 -7.42 10.51 10.66
C GLU A 77 -6.21 10.30 11.58
N ALA A 78 -6.40 10.53 12.89
CA ALA A 78 -5.36 10.31 13.88
C ALA A 78 -5.17 8.81 14.16
N LEU A 79 -3.92 8.36 14.11
CA LEU A 79 -3.49 7.02 14.46
C LEU A 79 -2.96 7.00 15.89
N HIS A 80 -3.18 5.89 16.58
CA HIS A 80 -2.62 5.62 17.90
C HIS A 80 -1.88 4.28 17.89
N ASP A 81 -1.00 4.08 18.87
CA ASP A 81 -0.26 2.83 19.01
C ASP A 81 -1.24 1.64 19.10
N GLY A 82 -0.96 0.60 18.30
CA GLY A 82 -1.74 -0.63 18.21
C GLY A 82 -2.97 -0.55 17.29
N CYS A 83 -3.30 0.59 16.70
CA CYS A 83 -4.48 0.66 15.82
C CYS A 83 -4.24 -0.05 14.48
N ILE A 84 -5.23 -0.80 14.02
CA ILE A 84 -5.22 -1.43 12.70
C ILE A 84 -5.70 -0.40 11.67
N VAL A 85 -4.86 -0.12 10.68
CA VAL A 85 -5.11 0.88 9.64
C VAL A 85 -5.96 0.29 8.51
N PHE A 86 -5.55 -0.87 8.00
CA PHE A 86 -6.29 -1.69 7.05
C PHE A 86 -5.95 -3.17 7.23
N THR A 87 -6.82 -4.04 6.74
CA THR A 87 -6.57 -5.46 6.50
C THR A 87 -6.44 -5.75 5.03
#